data_AF-A0A8B0SIM5-F1
#
_entry.id   AF-A0A8B0SIM5-F1
#
_cell.length_a   1.000
_cell.length_b   1.000
_cell.length_c   1.000
_cell.angle_alpha   90.00
_cell.angle_beta   90.00
_cell.angle_gamma   90.00
#
_symmetry.space_group_name_H-M   'P 1'
#
loop_
_entity.id
_entity.type
_entity.pdbx_description
1 polymer ?
#
loop_
_entity_poly.entity_id
_entity_poly.type
_entity_poly.pdbx_seq_one_letter_code
_entity_poly.pdbx_strand_id
1 'polypeptide(L)' 'MKTEKQKAASVTVHARLKQENHEWLADEAIKLDRSISWLIDHLVERARLEQTKQEIENEH' A
#
# COMPACT_ATOMS: atom_id res chain seq x y z
N MET A 1 -26.50 0.21 -22.33
CA MET A 1 -26.31 0.29 -20.86
C MET A 1 -24.90 0.78 -20.60
N LYS A 2 -24.72 1.99 -20.08
CA LYS A 2 -23.39 2.53 -19.72
C LYS A 2 -23.17 2.23 -18.25
N THR A 3 -22.27 1.32 -17.94
CA THR A 3 -21.83 1.07 -16.57
C THR A 3 -21.01 2.27 -16.10
N GLU A 4 -21.67 3.18 -15.39
CA GLU A 4 -20.98 4.21 -14.61
C GLU A 4 -20.10 3.52 -13.58
N LYS A 5 -18.79 3.44 -13.85
CA LYS A 5 -17.79 3.08 -12.84
C LYS A 5 -17.98 4.06 -11.69
N GLN A 6 -18.55 3.59 -10.58
CA GLN A 6 -18.60 4.32 -9.32
C GLN A 6 -17.17 4.81 -9.03
N LYS A 7 -16.96 6.13 -9.09
CA LYS A 7 -15.69 6.74 -8.69
C LYS A 7 -15.53 6.43 -7.20
N ALA A 8 -14.69 5.46 -6.87
CA ALA A 8 -14.35 5.17 -5.50
C ALA A 8 -13.88 6.48 -4.84
N ALA A 9 -14.45 6.82 -3.69
CA ALA A 9 -14.09 8.02 -2.96
C ALA A 9 -12.60 7.92 -2.59
N SER A 10 -11.78 8.82 -3.11
CA SER A 10 -10.36 8.88 -2.77
C SER A 10 -10.21 9.46 -1.36
N VAL A 11 -9.54 8.73 -0.47
CA VAL A 11 -9.20 9.21 0.88
C VAL A 11 -7.70 9.49 0.91
N THR A 12 -7.33 10.67 1.42
CA THR A 12 -5.92 11.04 1.63
C THR A 12 -5.56 10.86 3.11
N VAL A 13 -4.48 10.16 3.38
CA VAL A 13 -3.96 9.91 4.74
C VAL A 13 -2.58 10.54 4.87
N HIS A 14 -2.33 11.20 5.99
CA HIS A 14 -1.01 11.72 6.34
C HIS A 14 -0.40 10.85 7.43
N ALA A 15 0.79 10.33 7.19
CA ALA A 15 1.54 9.53 8.16
C ALA A 15 2.85 10.24 8.50
N ARG A 16 3.25 10.16 9.78
CA ARG A 16 4.58 10.60 10.21
C ARG A 16 5.52 9.41 10.15
N LEU A 17 6.60 9.57 9.39
CA LEU A 17 7.65 8.57 9.24
C LEU A 17 8.96 9.12 9.77
N LYS A 18 9.86 8.24 10.19
CA LYS A 18 11.27 8.61 10.33
C LYS A 18 11.81 9.04 8.97
N GLN A 19 12.77 9.97 8.97
CA GLN A 19 13.38 10.48 7.74
C GLN A 19 13.96 9.34 6.89
N GLU A 20 14.72 8.43 7.51
CA GLU A 20 15.32 7.26 6.85
C GLU A 20 14.29 6.40 6.09
N ASN A 21 13.10 6.21 6.65
CA ASN A 21 12.04 5.42 6.02
C ASN A 21 11.39 6.16 4.85
N HIS A 22 11.27 7.48 4.95
CA HIS A 22 10.74 8.30 3.87
C HIS A 22 11.71 8.34 2.69
N GLU A 23 13.01 8.49 2.95
CA GLU A 23 14.07 8.45 1.93
C GLU A 23 14.07 7.10 1.21
N TRP A 24 14.04 6.01 1.97
CA TRP A 24 13.91 4.67 1.39
C TRP A 24 12.67 4.50 0.51
N LEU A 25 11.50 4.97 0.96
CA LEU A 25 10.27 4.93 0.15
C LEU A 25 10.40 5.72 -1.14
N ALA A 26 11.05 6.89 -1.09
CA ALA A 26 11.26 7.73 -2.26
C ALA A 26 12.17 7.04 -3.29
N ASP A 27 13.29 6.47 -2.85
CA ASP A 27 14.21 5.73 -3.72
C ASP A 27 13.55 4.51 -4.37
N GLU A 28 12.81 3.72 -3.60
CA GLU A 28 12.10 2.55 -4.12
C GLU A 28 10.98 2.93 -5.09
N ALA A 29 10.23 4.00 -4.81
CA ALA A 29 9.19 4.49 -5.70
C ALA A 29 9.76 4.95 -7.06
N ILE A 30 10.93 5.60 -7.07
CA ILE A 30 11.64 6.00 -8.29
C ILE A 30 12.04 4.77 -9.11
N LYS A 31 12.64 3.75 -8.48
CA LYS A 31 13.06 2.51 -9.17
C LYS A 31 11.90 1.79 -9.85
N LEU A 32 10.71 1.90 -9.26
CA LEU A 32 9.49 1.25 -9.76
C LEU A 32 8.70 2.12 -10.75
N ASP A 33 9.10 3.35 -11.03
CA ASP A 33 8.34 4.34 -11.81
C ASP A 33 6.91 4.52 -11.26
N ARG A 34 6.82 4.67 -9.94
CA ARG A 34 5.55 4.80 -9.21
C ARG A 34 5.59 5.92 -8.19
N SER A 35 4.41 6.33 -7.72
CA SER A 35 4.30 7.27 -6.61
C SER A 35 4.55 6.59 -5.27
N ILE A 36 5.02 7.35 -4.28
CA ILE A 36 5.16 6.88 -2.89
C ILE A 36 3.82 6.39 -2.34
N SER A 37 2.70 7.08 -2.63
CA SER A 37 1.37 6.65 -2.20
C SER A 37 1.00 5.27 -2.74
N TRP A 38 1.26 5.03 -4.03
CA TRP A 38 1.03 3.71 -4.63
C TRP A 38 1.89 2.63 -3.97
N LEU A 39 3.16 2.93 -3.68
CA LEU A 39 4.05 1.98 -3.01
C LEU A 39 3.56 1.66 -1.59
N ILE A 40 3.10 2.67 -0.83
CA ILE A 40 2.52 2.48 0.49
C ILE A 40 1.28 1.58 0.40
N ASP A 41 0.37 1.85 -0.54
CA ASP A 41 -0.83 1.02 -0.73
C ASP A 41 -0.45 -0.43 -1.04
N HIS A 42 0.55 -0.64 -1.90
CA HIS A 42 1.03 -1.97 -2.26
C HIS A 42 1.68 -2.71 -1.08
N LEU A 43 2.50 -2.02 -0.28
CA LEU A 43 3.12 -2.60 0.92
C LEU A 43 2.08 -2.95 1.98
N VAL A 44 1.06 -2.11 2.17
CA VAL A 44 -0.04 -2.38 3.10
C VAL A 44 -0.87 -3.58 2.64
N GLU A 45 -1.18 -3.67 1.35
CA GLU A 45 -1.89 -4.82 0.79
C GLU A 45 -1.10 -6.11 1.02
N ARG A 46 0.21 -6.10 0.71
CA ARG A 46 1.09 -7.24 0.94
C ARG A 46 1.13 -7.66 2.42
N ALA A 47 1.28 -6.71 3.33
CA ALA A 47 1.33 -6.99 4.77
C ALA A 47 0.02 -7.64 5.27
N ARG A 48 -1.14 -7.21 4.76
CA ARG A 48 -2.44 -7.82 5.10
C ARG A 48 -2.55 -9.27 4.62
N LEU A 49 -2.05 -9.56 3.43
CA LEU A 49 -2.03 -10.92 2.87
C LEU A 49 -1.09 -11.82 3.68
N GLU A 50 0.09 -11.32 4.06
CA GLU A 50 1.04 -12.05 4.91
C GLU A 50 0.46 -12.34 6.30
N GLN A 51 -0.25 -11.39 6.91
CA GLN A 51 -0.95 -11.60 8.18
C GLN A 51 -2.03 -12.68 8.07
N THR A 52 -2.89 -12.58 7.05
CA THR A 52 -3.96 -13.57 6.82
C THR A 52 -3.38 -14.98 6.64
N LYS A 53 -2.26 -15.10 5.92
CA LYS A 53 -1.58 -16.37 5.72
C LYS A 53 -1.07 -16.95 7.05
N GLN A 54 -0.44 -16.13 7.89
CA GLN A 54 0.06 -16.56 9.20
C GLN A 54 -1.06 -16.98 10.16
N GLU A 55 -2.23 -16.35 10.10
CA GLU A 55 -3.39 -16.74 10.90
C GLU A 55 -3.88 -18.15 10.50
N ILE A 56 -4.02 -18.42 9.20
CA ILE A 56 -4.42 -19.74 8.68
C ILE A 56 -3.37 -20.82 9.01
N GLU A 57 -2.08 -20.50 8.95
CA GLU A 57 -1.00 -21.44 9.27
C GLU A 57 -0.88 -21.75 10.77
N ASN A 58 -1.35 -20.86 11.66
CA ASN A 58 -1.31 -21.07 13.11
C ASN A 58 -2.56 -21.80 13.67
N GLU A 59 -3.65 -21.88 12.90
CA GLU A 59 -4.86 -22.63 13.26
C GLU A 59 -4.80 -24.12 12.88
N HIS A 60 -3.76 -24.54 12.15
CA HIS A 60 -3.50 -25.93 11.70
C HIS A 60 -2.33 -26.58 12.43
#